data_AF-A0A2X2RK61-F1
#
_entry.id   AF-A0A2X2RK61-F1
#
_cell.length_a   1.000
_cell.length_b   1.000
_cell.length_c   1.000
_cell.angle_alpha   90.00
_cell.angle_beta   90.00
_cell.angle_gamma   90.00
#
_symmetry.space_group_name_H-M   'P 1'
#
loop_
_entity.id
_entity.type
_entity.pdbx_description
1 polymer ?
#
loop_
_entity_poly.entity_id
_entity_poly.type
_entity_poly.pdbx_seq_one_letter_code
_entity_poly.pdbx_strand_id
1 'polypeptide(L)'
;MENILTTVFTSSLVAGSICTILSHYFTLKVVNINYKNEYYKILIRKRIEAYEYIETQTAIFRIVVFDDIDRRFYHLMFSKGEESFIEFQKNLVFANKCNLWLDDNIYKTLDEINNLFYNIVTKLHNKSEEESINIGKEYYQQISDFRIKLENDLRKALRDLYKIKPFFKEKGKKEKRIIRIE
;
A
#
# COMPACT_ATOMS: atom_id res chain seq x y z
N MET A 1 -65.88 -34.10 0.92
CA MET A 1 -64.51 -34.28 1.45
C MET A 1 -63.46 -34.19 0.34
N GLU A 2 -63.62 -34.87 -0.81
CA GLU A 2 -62.67 -34.83 -1.93
C GLU A 2 -62.32 -33.42 -2.46
N ASN A 3 -63.32 -32.54 -2.64
CA ASN A 3 -63.09 -31.17 -3.15
C ASN A 3 -62.29 -30.29 -2.19
N ILE A 4 -62.42 -30.52 -0.88
CA ILE A 4 -61.66 -29.80 0.14
C ILE A 4 -60.21 -30.30 0.13
N LEU A 5 -60.03 -31.63 0.05
CA LEU A 5 -58.72 -32.25 0.01
C LEU A 5 -57.92 -31.79 -1.22
N THR A 6 -58.53 -31.83 -2.41
CA THR A 6 -57.91 -31.35 -3.66
C THR A 6 -57.58 -29.87 -3.61
N THR A 7 -58.49 -29.02 -3.12
CA THR A 7 -58.24 -27.57 -2.97
C THR A 7 -57.06 -27.30 -2.04
N VAL A 8 -57.00 -27.98 -0.89
CA VAL A 8 -55.88 -27.88 0.06
C VAL A 8 -54.58 -28.33 -0.61
N PHE A 9 -54.55 -29.48 -1.28
CA PHE A 9 -53.37 -29.97 -1.99
C PHE A 9 -52.89 -29.02 -3.11
N THR A 10 -53.79 -28.51 -3.95
CA THR A 10 -53.42 -27.52 -4.98
C THR A 10 -52.92 -26.22 -4.40
N SER A 11 -53.52 -25.73 -3.31
CA SER A 11 -53.07 -24.51 -2.63
C SER A 11 -51.68 -24.68 -2.01
N SER A 12 -51.39 -25.87 -1.45
CA SER A 12 -50.07 -26.21 -0.92
C SER A 12 -49.01 -26.36 -2.02
N LEU A 13 -49.36 -26.93 -3.17
CA LEU A 13 -48.45 -27.03 -4.32
C LEU A 13 -48.12 -25.66 -4.93
N VAL A 14 -49.12 -24.79 -5.06
CA VAL A 14 -48.92 -23.41 -5.56
C VAL A 14 -48.09 -22.60 -4.57
N ALA A 15 -48.42 -22.66 -3.28
CA ALA A 15 -47.65 -21.98 -2.23
C ALA A 15 -46.21 -22.51 -2.16
N GLY A 16 -46.02 -23.83 -2.24
CA GLY A 16 -44.71 -24.46 -2.27
C GLY A 16 -43.88 -23.99 -3.47
N SER A 17 -44.47 -23.93 -4.66
CA SER A 17 -43.80 -23.46 -5.88
C SER A 17 -43.38 -21.99 -5.77
N ILE A 18 -44.24 -21.12 -5.25
CA ILE A 18 -43.93 -19.70 -5.02
C ILE A 18 -42.80 -19.56 -3.99
N CYS A 19 -42.86 -20.30 -2.89
CA CYS A 19 -41.82 -20.31 -1.86
C CYS A 19 -40.47 -20.77 -2.41
N THR A 20 -40.44 -21.81 -3.26
CA THR A 20 -39.20 -22.28 -3.90
C THR A 20 -38.60 -21.23 -4.83
N ILE A 21 -39.42 -20.59 -5.67
CA ILE A 21 -38.95 -19.53 -6.59
C ILE A 21 -38.38 -18.34 -5.80
N LEU A 22 -39.10 -17.87 -4.79
CA LEU A 22 -38.64 -16.77 -3.94
C LEU A 22 -37.36 -17.15 -3.18
N SER A 23 -37.33 -18.33 -2.58
CA SER A 23 -36.14 -18.83 -1.86
C SER A 23 -34.93 -18.92 -2.78
N HIS A 24 -35.11 -19.41 -4.01
CA HIS A 24 -34.04 -19.49 -4.99
C HIS A 24 -33.53 -18.09 -5.38
N TYR A 25 -34.43 -17.14 -5.67
CA TYR A 25 -34.06 -15.76 -5.98
C TYR A 25 -33.28 -15.09 -4.84
N PHE A 26 -33.76 -15.20 -3.59
CA PHE A 26 -33.06 -14.66 -2.43
C PHE A 26 -31.71 -15.35 -2.21
N THR A 27 -31.64 -16.67 -2.40
CA THR A 27 -30.38 -17.43 -2.30
C THR A 27 -29.36 -16.92 -3.31
N LEU A 28 -29.73 -16.76 -4.58
CA LEU A 28 -28.84 -16.21 -5.60
C LEU A 28 -28.37 -14.79 -5.24
N LYS A 29 -29.27 -13.95 -4.72
CA LYS A 29 -28.91 -12.60 -4.28
C LYS A 29 -27.90 -12.62 -3.13
N VAL A 30 -28.10 -13.48 -2.13
CA VAL A 30 -27.17 -13.67 -1.01
C VAL A 30 -25.82 -14.21 -1.47
N VAL A 31 -25.81 -15.23 -2.34
CA VAL A 31 -24.58 -15.79 -2.91
C VAL A 31 -23.78 -14.72 -3.67
N ASN A 32 -24.44 -13.90 -4.49
CA ASN A 32 -23.79 -12.83 -5.22
C ASN A 32 -23.20 -11.74 -4.30
N ILE A 33 -23.92 -11.38 -3.23
CA ILE A 33 -23.42 -10.42 -2.24
C ILE A 33 -22.21 -11.02 -1.51
N ASN A 34 -22.28 -12.29 -1.10
CA ASN A 34 -21.18 -12.98 -0.44
C ASN A 34 -19.95 -13.06 -1.34
N TYR A 35 -20.11 -13.38 -2.61
CA TYR A 35 -19.01 -13.38 -3.57
C TYR A 35 -18.33 -12.01 -3.67
N LYS A 36 -19.11 -10.92 -3.80
CA LYS A 36 -18.57 -9.55 -3.81
C LYS A 36 -17.83 -9.22 -2.52
N ASN A 37 -18.38 -9.60 -1.38
CA ASN A 37 -17.76 -9.38 -0.07
C ASN A 37 -16.43 -10.13 0.05
N GLU A 38 -16.36 -11.40 -0.36
CA GLU A 38 -15.12 -12.18 -0.36
C GLU A 38 -14.07 -11.59 -1.29
N TYR A 39 -14.48 -11.16 -2.49
CA TYR A 39 -13.60 -10.45 -3.40
C TYR A 39 -13.05 -9.16 -2.78
N TYR A 40 -13.90 -8.35 -2.15
CA TYR A 40 -13.49 -7.12 -1.47
C TYR A 40 -12.56 -7.37 -0.28
N LYS A 41 -12.78 -8.44 0.50
CA LYS A 41 -11.85 -8.85 1.56
C LYS A 41 -10.45 -9.15 1.01
N ILE A 42 -10.35 -9.83 -0.13
CA ILE A 42 -9.08 -10.12 -0.78
C ILE A 42 -8.36 -8.84 -1.19
N LEU A 43 -9.09 -7.88 -1.80
CA LEU A 43 -8.51 -6.60 -2.22
C LEU A 43 -8.03 -5.76 -1.03
N ILE A 44 -8.85 -5.66 0.02
CA ILE A 44 -8.48 -4.95 1.25
C ILE A 44 -7.22 -5.56 1.86
N ARG A 45 -7.14 -6.90 1.95
CA ARG A 45 -5.97 -7.60 2.46
C ARG A 45 -4.71 -7.26 1.65
N LYS A 46 -4.78 -7.25 0.32
CA LYS A 46 -3.64 -6.88 -0.54
C LYS A 46 -3.17 -5.43 -0.32
N ARG A 47 -4.10 -4.50 -0.06
CA ARG A 47 -3.76 -3.10 0.28
C ARG A 47 -3.11 -3.00 1.66
N ILE A 48 -3.63 -3.72 2.66
CA ILE A 48 -3.02 -3.78 3.99
C ILE A 48 -1.58 -4.29 3.89
N GLU A 49 -1.36 -5.43 3.22
CA GLU A 49 -0.03 -5.99 2.98
C GLU A 49 0.92 -4.96 2.33
N ALA A 50 0.42 -4.18 1.36
CA ALA A 50 1.20 -3.12 0.72
C ALA A 50 1.56 -1.97 1.69
N TYR A 51 0.61 -1.58 2.55
CA TYR A 51 0.79 -0.50 3.52
C TYR A 51 1.71 -0.88 4.68
N GLU A 52 1.80 -2.14 5.06
CA GLU A 52 2.77 -2.64 6.05
C GLU A 52 4.22 -2.39 5.61
N TYR A 53 4.52 -2.50 4.31
CA TYR A 53 5.84 -2.12 3.79
C TYR A 53 6.11 -0.61 3.93
N ILE A 54 5.08 0.23 3.77
CA ILE A 54 5.20 1.69 3.97
C ILE A 54 5.46 2.00 5.44
N GLU A 55 4.71 1.36 6.34
CA GLU A 55 4.90 1.50 7.77
C GLU A 55 6.33 1.10 8.18
N THR A 56 6.81 -0.04 7.69
CA THR A 56 8.19 -0.51 7.90
C THR A 56 9.20 0.53 7.40
N GLN A 57 9.00 1.10 6.21
CA GLN A 57 9.89 2.13 5.68
C GLN A 57 9.89 3.40 6.54
N THR A 58 8.72 3.84 7.01
CA THR A 58 8.63 5.01 7.91
C THR A 58 9.27 4.75 9.27
N ALA A 59 9.22 3.51 9.77
CA ALA A 59 9.89 3.11 10.99
C ALA A 59 11.43 3.19 10.84
N ILE A 60 11.96 2.78 9.69
CA ILE A 60 13.40 2.92 9.38
C ILE A 60 13.82 4.40 9.37
N PHE A 61 13.03 5.28 8.76
CA PHE A 61 13.29 6.72 8.75
C PHE A 61 13.14 7.39 10.13
N ARG A 62 12.64 6.67 11.13
CA ARG A 62 12.55 7.16 12.49
C ARG A 62 13.82 6.90 13.29
N ILE A 63 14.67 5.98 12.85
CA ILE A 63 15.88 5.63 13.57
C ILE A 63 16.94 6.70 13.31
N VAL A 64 17.17 7.54 14.32
CA VAL A 64 18.10 8.66 14.26
C VAL A 64 19.25 8.45 15.24
N VAL A 65 20.42 8.95 14.87
CA VAL A 65 21.63 8.95 15.69
C VAL A 65 22.03 10.40 15.93
N PHE A 66 22.41 10.69 17.17
CA PHE A 66 22.99 11.98 17.56
C PHE A 66 24.51 11.86 17.47
N ASP A 67 25.14 12.78 16.76
CA ASP A 67 26.60 12.89 16.72
C ASP A 67 27.08 13.83 17.83
N ASP A 68 27.86 13.30 18.77
CA ASP A 68 28.39 14.07 19.90
C ASP A 68 29.43 15.13 19.50
N ILE A 69 30.07 14.99 18.33
CA ILE A 69 31.14 15.89 17.86
C ILE A 69 30.56 17.22 17.37
N ASP A 70 29.60 17.17 16.45
CA ASP A 70 29.00 18.37 15.84
C ASP A 70 27.57 18.66 16.29
N ARG A 71 27.03 17.84 17.20
CA ARG A 71 25.69 17.96 17.79
C ARG A 71 24.55 17.94 16.76
N ARG A 72 24.76 17.25 15.64
CA ARG A 72 23.74 17.10 14.59
C ARG A 72 23.18 15.69 14.57
N PHE A 73 21.92 15.59 14.15
CA PHE A 73 21.28 14.31 13.93
C PHE A 73 21.47 13.84 12.49
N TYR A 74 21.54 12.52 12.33
CA TYR A 74 21.48 11.85 11.05
C TYR A 74 20.71 10.52 11.18
N HIS A 75 20.27 9.95 10.06
CA HIS A 75 19.55 8.67 10.09
C HIS A 75 20.51 7.49 10.21
N LEU A 76 20.15 6.45 10.98
CA LEU A 76 21.01 5.28 11.23
C LEU A 76 21.57 4.63 9.95
N MET A 77 20.83 4.71 8.85
CA MET A 77 21.25 4.17 7.56
C MET A 77 22.58 4.72 7.03
N PHE A 78 23.06 5.86 7.55
CA PHE A 78 24.34 6.46 7.18
C PHE A 78 25.51 6.08 8.10
N SER A 79 25.28 5.36 9.21
CA SER A 79 26.31 5.13 10.24
C SER A 79 27.46 4.21 9.82
N LYS A 80 27.27 3.37 8.79
CA LYS A 80 28.23 2.32 8.39
C LYS A 80 28.49 2.32 6.88
N GLY A 81 28.50 3.51 6.27
CA GLY A 81 28.82 3.66 4.84
C GLY A 81 27.75 3.17 3.87
N GLU A 82 28.18 3.01 2.61
CA GLU A 82 27.32 2.69 1.45
C GLU A 82 26.54 1.38 1.62
N GLU A 83 27.19 0.31 2.07
CA GLU A 83 26.55 -1.01 2.20
C GLU A 83 25.35 -0.99 3.15
N SER A 84 25.51 -0.35 4.31
CA SER A 84 24.43 -0.15 5.26
C SER A 84 23.28 0.63 4.63
N PHE A 85 23.58 1.72 3.92
CA PHE A 85 22.56 2.51 3.24
C PHE A 85 21.76 1.67 2.24
N ILE A 86 22.44 0.87 1.40
CA ILE A 86 21.83 -0.03 0.42
C ILE A 86 20.96 -1.10 1.10
N GLU A 87 21.37 -1.63 2.25
CA GLU A 87 20.56 -2.59 3.00
C GLU A 87 19.20 -2.00 3.38
N PHE A 88 19.16 -0.76 3.87
CA PHE A 88 17.92 -0.06 4.20
C PHE A 88 17.05 0.25 2.97
N GLN A 89 17.62 0.33 1.77
CA GLN A 89 16.84 0.51 0.54
C GLN A 89 16.05 -0.72 0.12
N LYS A 90 16.43 -1.93 0.56
CA LYS A 90 15.72 -3.16 0.18
C LYS A 90 14.23 -3.07 0.52
N ASN A 91 13.90 -2.45 1.65
CA ASN A 91 12.51 -2.24 2.07
C ASN A 91 11.73 -1.30 1.13
N LEU A 92 12.40 -0.26 0.61
CA LEU A 92 11.81 0.63 -0.38
C LEU A 92 11.52 -0.10 -1.71
N VAL A 93 12.36 -1.06 -2.09
CA VAL A 93 12.12 -1.91 -3.29
C VAL A 93 10.87 -2.76 -3.11
N PHE A 94 10.67 -3.36 -1.93
CA PHE A 94 9.45 -4.12 -1.63
C PHE A 94 8.20 -3.24 -1.61
N ALA A 95 8.27 -2.05 -1.02
CA ALA A 95 7.18 -1.07 -1.08
C ALA A 95 6.82 -0.71 -2.53
N ASN A 96 7.81 -0.48 -3.39
CA ASN A 96 7.61 -0.18 -4.80
C ASN A 96 7.02 -1.35 -5.61
N LYS A 97 7.36 -2.60 -5.25
CA LYS A 97 6.79 -3.80 -5.88
C LYS A 97 5.27 -3.87 -5.70
N CYS A 98 4.75 -3.33 -4.60
CA CYS A 98 3.31 -3.30 -4.31
C CYS A 98 2.59 -2.06 -4.87
N ASN A 99 3.20 -1.29 -5.79
CA ASN A 99 2.66 -0.02 -6.30
C ASN A 99 1.21 -0.07 -6.80
N LEU A 100 0.76 -1.21 -7.35
CA LEU A 100 -0.60 -1.42 -7.83
C LEU A 100 -1.65 -1.24 -6.73
N TRP A 101 -1.27 -1.53 -5.48
CA TRP A 101 -2.15 -1.53 -4.32
C TRP A 101 -2.04 -0.25 -3.49
N LEU A 102 -1.13 0.64 -3.87
CA LEU A 102 -0.88 1.90 -3.16
C LEU A 102 -1.75 3.03 -3.72
N ASP A 103 -2.06 3.99 -2.87
CA ASP A 103 -2.73 5.21 -3.29
C ASP A 103 -1.76 6.09 -4.11
N ASP A 104 -2.30 6.84 -5.08
CA ASP A 104 -1.53 7.68 -6.01
C ASP A 104 -0.52 8.61 -5.29
N ASN A 105 -0.90 9.16 -4.13
CA ASN A 105 -0.04 10.06 -3.34
C ASN A 105 1.13 9.33 -2.67
N ILE A 106 0.88 8.13 -2.14
CA ILE A 106 1.93 7.29 -1.54
C ILE A 106 2.90 6.88 -2.65
N TYR A 107 2.38 6.41 -3.79
CA TYR A 107 3.19 6.05 -4.95
C TYR A 107 4.10 7.19 -5.42
N LYS A 108 3.56 8.41 -5.60
CA LYS A 108 4.35 9.59 -5.97
C LYS A 108 5.46 9.88 -4.97
N THR A 109 5.14 9.82 -3.67
CA THR A 109 6.12 10.06 -2.61
C THR A 109 7.22 9.00 -2.60
N LEU A 110 6.89 7.73 -2.85
CA LEU A 110 7.89 6.67 -2.99
C LEU A 110 8.81 6.87 -4.20
N ASP A 111 8.28 7.37 -5.32
CA ASP A 111 9.09 7.68 -6.50
C ASP A 111 10.06 8.85 -6.23
N GLU A 112 9.60 9.89 -5.53
CA GLU A 112 10.44 11.00 -5.06
C GLU A 112 11.56 10.50 -4.13
N ILE A 113 11.24 9.61 -3.18
CA ILE A 113 12.22 8.99 -2.27
C ILE A 113 13.21 8.13 -3.07
N ASN A 114 12.74 7.36 -4.05
CA ASN A 114 13.60 6.51 -4.87
C ASN A 114 14.62 7.35 -5.67
N ASN A 115 14.20 8.49 -6.21
CA ASN A 115 15.09 9.43 -6.89
C ASN A 115 16.09 10.07 -5.92
N LEU A 116 15.66 10.44 -4.71
CA LEU A 116 16.56 10.92 -3.66
C LEU A 116 17.62 9.87 -3.32
N PHE A 117 17.19 8.62 -3.12
CA PHE A 117 18.06 7.52 -2.72
C PHE A 117 19.08 7.18 -3.78
N TYR A 118 18.70 7.23 -5.06
CA TYR A 118 19.65 7.12 -6.16
C TYR A 118 20.76 8.17 -6.06
N ASN A 119 20.41 9.45 -5.87
CA ASN A 119 21.40 10.53 -5.74
C ASN A 119 22.31 10.34 -4.51
N ILE A 120 21.75 9.86 -3.40
CA ILE A 120 22.51 9.61 -2.18
C ILE A 120 23.51 8.46 -2.39
N VAL A 121 23.12 7.35 -3.02
CA VAL A 121 24.04 6.24 -3.32
C VAL A 121 25.22 6.74 -4.14
N THR A 122 24.96 7.53 -5.19
CA THR A 122 26.03 8.11 -6.01
C THR A 122 26.99 8.98 -5.18
N LYS A 123 26.48 9.73 -4.19
CA LYS A 123 27.31 10.52 -3.27
C LYS A 123 28.09 9.67 -2.26
N LEU A 124 27.54 8.54 -1.84
CA LEU A 124 28.16 7.62 -0.86
C LEU A 124 29.24 6.72 -1.49
N HIS A 125 29.27 6.59 -2.80
CA HIS A 125 30.18 5.68 -3.47
C HIS A 125 31.66 6.01 -3.16
N ASN A 126 32.40 4.98 -2.71
CA ASN A 126 33.80 5.09 -2.26
C ASN A 126 34.04 6.14 -1.16
N LYS A 127 33.02 6.44 -0.35
CA LYS A 127 33.16 7.34 0.81
C LYS A 127 33.48 6.56 2.08
N SER A 128 34.26 7.20 2.95
CA SER A 128 34.48 6.71 4.31
C SER A 128 33.18 6.77 5.14
N GLU A 129 33.18 6.09 6.29
CA GLU A 129 32.04 6.14 7.21
C GLU A 129 31.79 7.57 7.73
N GLU A 130 32.85 8.33 8.02
CA GLU A 130 32.73 9.72 8.48
C GLU A 130 32.13 10.64 7.40
N GLU A 131 32.57 10.49 6.14
CA GLU A 131 31.96 11.20 5.01
C GLU A 131 30.49 10.81 4.82
N SER A 132 30.16 9.53 5.01
CA SER A 132 28.78 9.03 4.91
C SER A 132 27.86 9.62 5.97
N ILE A 133 28.35 9.74 7.21
CA ILE A 133 27.64 10.43 8.30
C ILE A 133 27.38 11.90 7.93
N ASN A 134 28.39 12.60 7.38
CA ASN A 134 28.24 13.99 6.96
C ASN A 134 27.21 14.16 5.84
N ILE A 135 27.17 13.25 4.87
CA ILE A 135 26.10 13.18 3.87
C ILE A 135 24.74 12.94 4.55
N GLY A 136 24.68 12.03 5.53
CA GLY A 136 23.47 11.76 6.29
C GLY A 136 22.92 12.99 7.01
N LYS A 137 23.80 13.85 7.54
CA LYS A 137 23.43 15.13 8.16
C LYS A 137 22.93 16.17 7.15
N GLU A 138 23.44 16.16 5.90
CA GLU A 138 22.95 17.00 4.81
C GLU A 138 21.49 16.65 4.46
N TYR A 139 21.20 15.36 4.36
CA TYR A 139 19.88 14.85 3.93
C TYR A 139 18.89 14.59 5.08
N TYR A 140 19.29 14.84 6.32
CA TYR A 140 18.49 14.52 7.51
C TYR A 140 17.07 15.08 7.46
N GLN A 141 16.94 16.38 7.17
CA GLN A 141 15.64 17.06 7.15
C GLN A 141 14.75 16.52 6.02
N GLN A 142 15.31 16.37 4.81
CA GLN A 142 14.56 15.91 3.65
C GLN A 142 13.96 14.51 3.86
N ILE A 143 14.74 13.59 4.45
CA ILE A 143 14.26 12.24 4.77
C ILE A 143 13.20 12.28 5.87
N SER A 144 13.36 13.16 6.87
CA SER A 144 12.38 13.35 7.94
C SER A 144 11.05 13.89 7.42
N ASP A 145 11.09 14.81 6.46
CA ASP A 145 9.91 15.36 5.81
C ASP A 145 9.19 14.29 4.98
N PHE A 146 9.93 13.46 4.25
CA PHE A 146 9.37 12.32 3.53
C PHE A 146 8.70 11.31 4.46
N ARG A 147 9.28 11.02 5.62
CA ARG A 147 8.65 10.17 6.64
C ARG A 147 7.31 10.75 7.07
N ILE A 148 7.27 12.03 7.42
CA ILE A 148 6.03 12.69 7.88
C ILE A 148 4.96 12.68 6.76
N LYS A 149 5.37 12.96 5.52
CA LYS A 149 4.49 12.92 4.34
C LYS A 149 3.90 11.51 4.14
N LEU A 150 4.75 10.48 4.14
CA LEU A 150 4.31 9.08 4.02
C LEU A 150 3.37 8.67 5.15
N GLU A 151 3.68 8.99 6.41
CA GLU A 151 2.81 8.67 7.55
C GLU A 151 1.43 9.33 7.41
N ASN A 152 1.38 10.60 6.99
CA ASN A 152 0.13 11.32 6.82
C ASN A 152 -0.71 10.76 5.65
N ASP A 153 -0.07 10.42 4.53
CA ASP A 153 -0.77 9.83 3.40
C ASP A 153 -1.21 8.39 3.68
N LEU A 154 -0.42 7.62 4.44
CA LEU A 154 -0.80 6.31 4.94
C LEU A 154 -2.01 6.39 5.86
N ARG A 155 -2.05 7.33 6.81
CA ARG A 155 -3.24 7.55 7.69
C ARG A 155 -4.50 7.84 6.87
N LYS A 156 -4.38 8.65 5.82
CA LYS A 156 -5.52 8.94 4.90
C LYS A 156 -5.94 7.68 4.15
N ALA A 157 -4.99 6.94 3.60
CA ALA A 157 -5.25 5.72 2.83
C ALA A 157 -5.93 4.63 3.69
N LEU A 158 -5.49 4.45 4.94
CA LEU A 158 -6.10 3.52 5.89
C LEU A 158 -7.52 3.94 6.30
N ARG A 159 -7.78 5.24 6.51
CA ARG A 159 -9.13 5.75 6.78
C ARG A 159 -10.09 5.44 5.62
N ASP A 160 -9.60 5.52 4.40
CA ASP A 160 -10.36 5.34 3.17
C ASP A 160 -10.25 3.91 2.59
N LEU A 161 -9.74 2.95 3.37
CA LEU A 161 -9.44 1.58 2.92
C LEU A 161 -10.69 0.83 2.42
N TYR A 162 -11.85 1.06 3.05
CA TYR A 162 -13.13 0.48 2.67
C TYR A 162 -13.67 0.99 1.33
N LYS A 163 -13.14 2.12 0.83
CA LYS A 163 -13.55 2.71 -0.45
C LYS A 163 -12.87 1.97 -1.59
N ILE A 164 -13.43 0.82 -1.96
CA ILE A 164 -12.97 0.03 -3.09
C ILE A 164 -13.50 0.66 -4.38
N LYS A 165 -12.77 1.65 -4.91
CA LYS A 165 -13.02 2.20 -6.24
C LYS A 165 -12.64 1.17 -7.33
N PRO A 166 -13.12 1.29 -8.57
CA PRO A 166 -12.62 0.48 -9.67
C PRO A 166 -11.11 0.71 -9.82
N PHE A 167 -10.30 -0.25 -9.36
CA PHE A 167 -8.89 -0.04 -9.01
C PHE A 167 -7.95 0.03 -10.21
N PHE A 168 -8.33 -0.61 -11.32
CA PHE A 168 -7.51 -0.61 -12.53
C PHE A 168 -7.79 0.66 -13.34
N LYS A 169 -7.32 1.81 -12.84
CA LYS A 169 -7.11 2.96 -13.73
C LYS A 169 -6.12 2.51 -14.80
N GLU A 170 -6.51 2.62 -16.07
CA GLU A 170 -5.57 2.48 -17.18
C GLU A 170 -4.40 3.44 -16.93
N LYS A 171 -3.17 2.97 -17.14
CA LYS A 171 -1.99 3.85 -17.10
C LYS A 171 -2.25 4.96 -18.12
N GLY A 172 -2.52 6.18 -17.63
CA GLY A 172 -2.55 7.37 -18.49
C GLY A 172 -1.24 7.45 -19.28
N LYS A 173 -1.32 7.87 -20.55
CA LYS A 173 -0.18 8.00 -21.47
C LYS A 173 1.04 8.54 -20.72
N LYS A 174 2.02 7.67 -20.47
CA LYS A 174 3.28 8.08 -19.86
C LYS A 174 3.98 9.05 -20.80
N GLU A 175 4.30 10.25 -20.31
CA GLU A 175 5.42 11.01 -20.84
C GLU A 175 6.63 10.09 -20.91
N LYS A 176 7.30 10.05 -22.07
CA LYS A 176 8.46 9.19 -22.30
C LYS A 176 9.45 9.40 -21.17
N ARG A 177 9.85 8.33 -20.48
CA ARG A 177 11.03 8.36 -19.60
C ARG A 177 12.21 8.77 -20.47
N ILE A 178 12.64 10.03 -20.36
CA ILE A 178 13.88 10.49 -20.97
C ILE A 178 14.99 10.02 -20.05
N ILE A 179 15.68 8.94 -20.44
CA ILE A 179 16.93 8.56 -19.82
C ILE A 179 17.97 9.49 -20.43
N ARG A 180 18.43 10.49 -19.68
CA ARG A 180 19.63 11.24 -20.05
C ARG A 180 20.83 10.46 -19.50
N ILE A 181 21.67 10.01 -20.41
CA ILE A 181 23.02 9.55 -20.10
C ILE A 181 23.87 10.82 -20.24
N GLU A 182 24.38 11.33 -19.12
CA GLU A 182 25.46 12.34 -19.10
C GLU A 182 26.81 11.61 -19.04
#